data_AF-A0A943F7A3-F1
#
_entry.id   AF-A0A943F7A3-F1
#
_cell.length_a   1.000
_cell.length_b   1.000
_cell.length_c   1.000
_cell.angle_alpha   90.00
_cell.angle_beta   90.00
_cell.angle_gamma   90.00
#
_symmetry.space_group_name_H-M   'P 1'
#
loop_
_entity.id
_entity.type
_entity.pdbx_description
1 polymer ?
#
loop_
_entity_poly.entity_id
_entity_poly.type
_entity_poly.pdbx_seq_one_letter_code
_entity_poly.pdbx_strand_id
1 'polypeptide(L)'
;MGFMDKVLDTARSAANAASEKAGEVYEIGKLKLQLSGLNSDLEKAYAQLGRLEYDAKKNGNDNSLLIDACITELDSLHEDIDSLIAEISAATGEKTCPHCGESVAAEAIYCSKCGAKMDAEPVTEPAPAAPAQEALPESKPEE
;
A
#
# COMPACT_ATOMS: atom_id res chain seq x y z
N MET A 1 -48.89 26.04 -8.94
CA MET A 1 -47.79 25.56 -8.07
C MET A 1 -47.13 26.76 -7.40
N GLY A 2 -47.08 26.79 -6.07
CA GLY A 2 -46.63 27.95 -5.29
C GLY A 2 -45.12 28.04 -5.09
N PHE A 3 -44.62 29.26 -4.88
CA PHE A 3 -43.20 29.59 -4.66
C PHE A 3 -42.57 28.83 -3.47
N MET A 4 -43.33 28.57 -2.41
CA MET A 4 -42.87 27.82 -1.21
C MET A 4 -42.55 26.35 -1.51
N ASP A 5 -43.31 25.72 -2.41
CA ASP A 5 -43.08 24.34 -2.83
C ASP A 5 -41.73 24.21 -3.54
N LYS A 6 -41.38 25.21 -4.37
CA LYS A 6 -40.10 25.28 -5.10
C LYS A 6 -38.90 25.51 -4.18
N VAL A 7 -39.06 26.33 -3.12
CA VAL A 7 -38.01 26.56 -2.11
C VAL A 7 -37.81 25.31 -1.25
N LEU A 8 -38.89 24.62 -0.87
CA LEU A 8 -38.82 23.38 -0.09
C LEU A 8 -38.17 22.25 -0.90
N ASP A 9 -38.53 22.10 -2.18
CA ASP A 9 -37.98 21.06 -3.06
C ASP A 9 -36.49 21.32 -3.37
N THR A 10 -36.11 22.60 -3.55
CA THR A 10 -34.70 23.01 -3.71
C THR A 10 -33.91 22.77 -2.43
N ALA A 11 -34.46 23.10 -1.26
CA ALA A 11 -33.81 22.86 0.02
C ALA A 11 -33.64 21.36 0.29
N ARG A 12 -34.65 20.54 -0.05
CA ARG A 12 -34.60 19.08 0.09
C ARG A 12 -33.59 18.44 -0.86
N SER A 13 -33.55 18.88 -2.12
CA SER A 13 -32.58 18.42 -3.11
C SER A 13 -31.15 18.83 -2.73
N ALA A 14 -30.95 20.05 -2.23
CA ALA A 14 -29.66 20.51 -1.73
C ALA A 14 -29.23 19.76 -0.45
N ALA A 15 -30.16 19.49 0.47
CA ALA A 15 -29.89 18.71 1.68
C ALA A 15 -29.53 17.25 1.36
N ASN A 16 -30.26 16.61 0.43
CA ASN A 16 -29.96 15.25 -0.03
C ASN A 16 -28.58 15.20 -0.70
N ALA A 17 -28.31 16.09 -1.67
CA ALA A 17 -27.03 16.13 -2.37
C ALA A 17 -25.83 16.45 -1.44
N ALA A 18 -26.03 17.31 -0.42
CA ALA A 18 -25.00 17.58 0.58
C ALA A 18 -24.78 16.38 1.51
N SER A 19 -25.85 15.65 1.87
CA SER A 19 -25.75 14.46 2.72
C SER A 19 -25.07 13.28 2.03
N GLU A 20 -25.34 13.07 0.73
CA GLU A 20 -24.74 11.99 -0.06
C GLU A 20 -23.24 12.21 -0.25
N LYS A 21 -22.82 13.41 -0.69
CA LYS A 21 -21.39 13.73 -0.86
C LYS A 21 -20.60 13.70 0.44
N ALA A 22 -21.20 14.10 1.56
CA ALA A 22 -20.55 14.02 2.86
C ALA A 22 -20.35 12.55 3.30
N GLY A 23 -21.31 11.67 2.98
CA GLY A 23 -21.19 10.23 3.25
C GLY A 23 -20.08 9.57 2.44
N GLU A 24 -19.96 9.88 1.16
CA GLU A 24 -18.90 9.33 0.29
C GLU A 24 -17.49 9.69 0.77
N VAL A 25 -17.28 10.95 1.18
CA VAL A 25 -15.98 11.40 1.71
C VAL A 25 -15.62 10.69 3.02
N TYR A 26 -16.62 10.43 3.87
CA TYR A 26 -16.42 9.71 5.12
C TYR A 26 -16.02 8.25 4.88
N GLU A 27 -16.73 7.54 3.99
CA GLU A 27 -16.41 6.14 3.67
C GLU A 27 -15.03 6.02 3.01
N ILE A 28 -14.67 6.91 2.08
CA ILE A 28 -13.31 6.94 1.53
C ILE A 28 -12.26 7.17 2.63
N GLY A 29 -12.52 8.10 3.56
CA GLY A 29 -11.64 8.35 4.70
C GLY A 29 -11.45 7.12 5.59
N LYS A 30 -12.52 6.37 5.83
CA LYS A 30 -12.49 5.11 6.58
C LYS A 30 -11.68 4.03 5.86
N LEU A 31 -11.89 3.83 4.56
CA LEU A 31 -11.13 2.88 3.76
C LEU A 31 -9.62 3.22 3.78
N LYS A 32 -9.26 4.49 3.62
CA LYS A 32 -7.86 4.96 3.72
C LYS A 32 -7.26 4.69 5.11
N LEU A 33 -8.04 4.82 6.18
CA LEU A 33 -7.59 4.51 7.54
C LEU A 33 -7.35 3.00 7.71
N GLN A 34 -8.23 2.15 7.16
CA GLN A 34 -8.05 0.69 7.16
C GLN A 34 -6.78 0.29 6.40
N LEU A 35 -6.55 0.88 5.22
CA LEU A 35 -5.33 0.66 4.44
C LEU A 35 -4.06 1.05 5.22
N SER A 36 -4.09 2.16 5.96
CA SER A 36 -2.96 2.56 6.81
C SER A 36 -2.74 1.58 7.97
N GLY A 37 -3.81 1.00 8.53
CA GLY A 37 -3.72 -0.03 9.57
C GLY A 37 -3.05 -1.30 9.04
N LEU A 38 -3.55 -1.83 7.93
CA LEU A 38 -3.00 -3.02 7.29
C LEU A 38 -1.54 -2.84 6.86
N ASN A 39 -1.17 -1.70 6.29
CA ASN A 39 0.24 -1.41 5.98
C ASN A 39 1.12 -1.44 7.24
N SER A 40 0.65 -0.91 8.37
CA SER A 40 1.40 -1.00 9.64
C SER A 40 1.54 -2.45 10.13
N ASP A 41 0.52 -3.27 9.93
CA ASP A 41 0.54 -4.68 10.31
C ASP A 41 1.46 -5.49 9.39
N LEU A 42 1.47 -5.17 8.09
CA LEU A 42 2.41 -5.70 7.11
C LEU A 42 3.87 -5.41 7.51
N GLU A 43 4.18 -4.17 7.90
CA GLU A 43 5.52 -3.81 8.39
C GLU A 43 5.91 -4.60 9.65
N LYS A 44 4.97 -4.82 10.58
CA LYS A 44 5.23 -5.63 11.79
C LYS A 44 5.47 -7.10 11.44
N ALA A 45 4.68 -7.67 10.53
CA ALA A 45 4.83 -9.04 10.07
C ALA A 45 6.20 -9.26 9.39
N TYR A 46 6.63 -8.34 8.51
CA TYR A 46 7.97 -8.38 7.94
C TYR A 46 9.07 -8.30 9.01
N ALA A 47 8.93 -7.40 9.98
CA ALA A 47 9.90 -7.28 11.06
C ALA A 47 9.94 -8.55 11.95
N GLN A 48 8.81 -9.21 12.16
CA GLN A 48 8.73 -10.48 12.88
C GLN A 48 9.38 -11.62 12.10
N LEU A 49 9.08 -11.75 10.81
CA LEU A 49 9.71 -12.73 9.92
C LEU A 49 11.23 -12.58 9.94
N GLY A 50 11.74 -11.35 9.78
CA GLY A 50 13.18 -11.08 9.83
C GLY A 50 13.82 -11.44 11.17
N ARG A 51 13.11 -11.23 12.29
CA ARG A 51 13.58 -11.65 13.62
C ARG A 51 13.68 -13.16 13.74
N LEU A 52 12.65 -13.89 13.31
CA LEU A 52 12.61 -15.36 13.37
C LEU A 52 13.72 -15.99 12.52
N GLU A 53 13.92 -15.47 11.31
CA GLU A 53 14.95 -15.94 10.37
C GLU A 53 16.37 -15.63 10.90
N TYR A 54 16.58 -14.44 11.46
CA TYR A 54 17.86 -14.09 12.10
C TYR A 54 18.16 -15.00 13.29
N ASP A 55 17.18 -15.22 14.17
CA ASP A 55 17.33 -16.09 15.35
C ASP A 55 17.63 -17.53 14.95
N ALA A 56 16.95 -18.05 13.93
CA ALA A 56 17.21 -19.38 13.38
C ALA A 56 18.65 -19.50 12.86
N LYS A 57 19.14 -18.50 12.10
CA LYS A 57 20.51 -18.51 11.56
C LYS A 57 21.59 -18.25 12.61
N LYS A 58 21.34 -17.39 13.59
CA LYS A 58 22.34 -16.96 14.58
C LYS A 58 22.45 -17.93 15.75
N ASN A 59 21.31 -18.41 16.24
CA ASN A 59 21.21 -19.19 17.47
C ASN A 59 20.91 -20.68 17.20
N GLY A 60 20.59 -21.05 15.96
CA GLY A 60 20.25 -22.43 15.60
C GLY A 60 18.86 -22.85 16.06
N ASN A 61 17.98 -21.89 16.35
CA ASN A 61 16.60 -22.18 16.71
C ASN A 61 15.81 -22.69 15.51
N ASP A 62 15.02 -23.75 15.70
CA ASP A 62 14.07 -24.19 14.67
C ASP A 62 12.78 -23.39 14.78
N ASN A 63 12.67 -22.39 13.90
CA ASN A 63 11.50 -21.50 13.83
C ASN A 63 10.68 -21.74 12.54
N SER A 64 10.89 -22.86 11.81
CA SER A 64 10.30 -23.09 10.48
C SER A 64 8.78 -22.89 10.48
N LEU A 65 8.06 -23.49 11.43
CA LEU A 65 6.60 -23.36 11.51
C LEU A 65 6.13 -21.93 11.75
N LEU A 66 6.88 -21.13 12.51
CA LEU A 66 6.56 -19.72 12.76
C LEU A 66 6.88 -18.86 11.54
N ILE A 67 7.94 -19.19 10.80
CA ILE A 67 8.30 -18.55 9.54
C ILE A 67 7.22 -18.81 8.49
N ASP A 68 6.79 -20.07 8.31
CA ASP A 68 5.70 -20.44 7.39
C ASP A 68 4.39 -19.72 7.75
N ALA A 69 4.07 -19.61 9.04
CA ALA A 69 2.92 -18.86 9.51
C ALA A 69 3.02 -17.35 9.20
N CYS A 70 4.19 -16.74 9.41
CA CYS A 70 4.42 -15.34 9.05
C CYS A 70 4.30 -15.10 7.53
N ILE A 71 4.79 -16.01 6.69
CA ILE A 71 4.66 -15.90 5.23
C ILE A 71 3.18 -15.95 4.84
N THR A 72 2.42 -16.90 5.40
CA THR A 72 0.98 -17.01 5.14
C THR A 72 0.22 -15.75 5.56
N GLU A 73 0.57 -15.16 6.71
CA GLU A 73 -0.02 -13.89 7.17
C GLU A 73 0.34 -12.73 6.24
N LEU A 74 1.59 -12.66 5.77
CA LEU A 74 2.01 -11.66 4.80
C LEU A 74 1.23 -11.78 3.50
N ASP A 75 1.04 -12.99 2.97
CA ASP A 75 0.25 -13.21 1.74
C ASP A 75 -1.18 -12.68 1.90
N SER A 76 -1.85 -13.01 3.02
CA SER A 76 -3.19 -12.50 3.33
C SER A 76 -3.22 -10.97 3.44
N LEU A 77 -2.23 -10.36 4.08
CA LEU A 77 -2.16 -8.90 4.23
C LEU A 77 -1.98 -8.20 2.88
N HIS A 78 -1.19 -8.76 1.96
CA HIS A 78 -1.07 -8.21 0.60
C HIS A 78 -2.40 -8.29 -0.15
N GLU A 79 -3.11 -9.43 -0.08
CA GLU A 79 -4.43 -9.58 -0.71
C GLU A 79 -5.46 -8.57 -0.16
N ASP A 80 -5.49 -8.37 1.16
CA ASP A 80 -6.39 -7.41 1.80
C ASP A 80 -6.06 -5.96 1.39
N ILE A 81 -4.76 -5.62 1.33
CA ILE A 81 -4.28 -4.31 0.89
C ILE A 81 -4.68 -4.06 -0.58
N ASP A 82 -4.45 -5.03 -1.46
CA ASP A 82 -4.78 -4.93 -2.89
C ASP A 82 -6.29 -4.76 -3.10
N SER A 83 -7.11 -5.50 -2.35
CA SER A 83 -8.57 -5.35 -2.37
C SER A 83 -8.99 -3.93 -1.95
N LEU A 84 -8.47 -3.44 -0.82
CA LEU A 84 -8.80 -2.11 -0.32
C LEU A 84 -8.35 -0.99 -1.27
N ILE A 85 -7.19 -1.13 -1.91
CA ILE A 85 -6.73 -0.17 -2.93
C ILE A 85 -7.67 -0.16 -4.13
N ALA A 86 -8.13 -1.33 -4.58
CA ALA A 86 -9.09 -1.43 -5.67
C ALA A 86 -10.43 -0.77 -5.31
N GLU A 87 -10.92 -0.97 -4.08
CA GLU A 87 -12.14 -0.32 -3.57
C GLU A 87 -12.00 1.20 -3.50
N ILE A 88 -10.89 1.71 -2.95
CA ILE A 88 -10.63 3.16 -2.88
C ILE A 88 -10.50 3.76 -4.29
N SER A 89 -9.83 3.06 -5.21
CA SER A 89 -9.66 3.52 -6.59
C SER A 89 -11.00 3.53 -7.34
N ALA A 90 -11.87 2.53 -7.11
CA ALA A 90 -13.21 2.51 -7.67
C ALA A 90 -14.10 3.62 -7.11
N ALA A 91 -13.97 3.95 -5.82
CA ALA A 91 -14.73 5.02 -5.17
C ALA A 91 -14.26 6.43 -5.57
N THR A 92 -12.96 6.62 -5.79
CA THR A 92 -12.38 7.92 -6.16
C THR A 92 -12.30 8.14 -7.68
N GLY A 93 -12.26 7.08 -8.47
CA GLY A 93 -12.01 7.14 -9.92
C GLY A 93 -10.55 7.46 -10.28
N GLU A 94 -9.64 7.41 -9.31
CA GLU A 94 -8.23 7.79 -9.46
C GLU A 94 -7.31 6.62 -9.08
N LYS A 95 -6.06 6.66 -9.56
CA LYS A 95 -5.04 5.72 -9.10
C LYS A 95 -4.74 6.01 -7.62
N THR A 96 -4.74 4.98 -6.79
CA THR A 96 -4.49 5.13 -5.35
C THR A 96 -3.10 4.61 -4.98
N CYS A 97 -2.39 5.34 -4.12
CA CYS A 97 -1.12 4.90 -3.57
C CYS A 97 -1.29 3.66 -2.69
N PRO A 98 -0.56 2.55 -2.95
CA PRO A 98 -0.70 1.34 -2.15
C PRO A 98 -0.22 1.50 -0.70
N HIS A 99 0.72 2.40 -0.47
CA HIS A 99 1.34 2.59 0.83
C HIS A 99 0.57 3.55 1.76
N CYS A 100 -0.09 4.59 1.21
CA CYS A 100 -0.72 5.63 2.04
C CYS A 100 -2.16 5.98 1.66
N GLY A 101 -2.70 5.37 0.60
CA GLY A 101 -4.07 5.59 0.17
C GLY A 101 -4.34 6.96 -0.46
N GLU A 102 -3.31 7.77 -0.74
CA GLU A 102 -3.52 9.05 -1.42
C GLU A 102 -3.87 8.84 -2.90
N SER A 103 -4.70 9.72 -3.47
CA SER A 103 -4.89 9.72 -4.92
C SER A 103 -3.65 10.26 -5.63
N VAL A 104 -3.33 9.63 -6.75
CA VAL A 104 -2.08 9.82 -7.48
C VAL A 104 -2.42 9.94 -8.96
N ALA A 105 -1.70 10.82 -9.67
CA ALA A 105 -1.85 10.92 -11.12
C ALA A 105 -1.52 9.57 -11.79
N ALA A 106 -2.24 9.23 -12.86
CA ALA A 106 -2.12 7.94 -13.54
C ALA A 106 -0.66 7.62 -13.95
N GLU A 107 0.08 8.64 -14.39
CA GLU A 107 1.47 8.52 -14.86
C GLU A 107 2.52 8.74 -13.75
N ALA A 108 2.12 8.98 -12.50
CA ALA A 108 3.09 9.26 -11.45
C ALA A 108 3.86 7.98 -11.06
N ILE A 109 5.18 8.12 -11.00
CA ILE A 109 6.10 7.05 -10.59
C ILE A 109 6.29 7.05 -9.06
N TYR A 110 5.99 8.16 -8.37
CA TYR A 110 6.14 8.29 -6.92
C TYR A 110 4.91 8.97 -6.32
N CYS A 111 4.60 8.66 -5.07
CA CYS A 111 3.56 9.33 -4.30
C CYS A 111 4.01 10.74 -3.93
N SER A 112 3.20 11.75 -4.28
CA SER A 112 3.44 13.13 -3.85
C SER A 112 3.30 13.35 -2.34
N LYS A 113 2.68 12.40 -1.62
CA LYS A 113 2.44 12.49 -0.16
C LYS A 113 3.44 11.72 0.68
N CYS A 114 3.68 10.44 0.37
CA CYS A 114 4.56 9.59 1.18
C CYS A 114 5.89 9.24 0.49
N GLY A 115 6.09 9.62 -0.77
CA GLY A 115 7.32 9.31 -1.52
C GLY A 115 7.45 7.84 -1.95
N ALA A 116 6.50 6.96 -1.62
CA ALA A 116 6.53 5.58 -2.06
C ALA A 116 6.50 5.50 -3.60
N LYS A 117 7.29 4.59 -4.16
CA LYS A 117 7.27 4.32 -5.60
C LYS A 117 5.94 3.67 -5.97
N MET A 118 5.33 4.13 -7.05
CA MET A 118 4.15 3.51 -7.65
C MET A 118 4.60 2.41 -8.59
N ASP A 119 3.93 1.28 -8.53
CA ASP A 119 4.01 0.27 -9.57
C ASP A 119 3.33 0.85 -10.82
N ALA A 120 4.16 1.39 -11.71
CA ALA A 120 3.84 1.62 -13.10
C ALA A 120 4.46 0.45 -13.87
N GLU A 121 3.64 -0.23 -14.67
CA GLU A 121 4.10 -1.28 -15.57
C GLU A 121 5.34 -0.84 -16.38
N PRO A 122 6.24 -1.79 -16.68
CA PRO A 122 7.62 -1.52 -17.02
C PRO A 122 7.73 -0.80 -18.36
N VAL A 123 8.45 0.32 -18.38
CA VAL A 123 9.16 0.70 -19.60
C VAL A 123 10.16 -0.41 -19.85
N THR A 124 9.85 -1.21 -20.87
CA THR A 124 10.77 -2.14 -21.51
C THR A 124 11.99 -1.35 -21.97
N GLU A 125 13.04 -1.36 -21.16
CA GLU A 125 14.40 -1.16 -21.63
C GLU A 125 15.21 -2.38 -21.16
N PRO A 126 15.86 -3.11 -22.08
CA PRO A 126 16.48 -4.39 -21.78
C PRO A 126 17.57 -4.21 -20.74
N ALA A 127 17.60 -5.13 -19.77
CA ALA A 127 18.71 -5.29 -18.85
C ALA A 127 20.05 -5.17 -19.58
N PRO A 128 20.93 -4.21 -19.23
CA PRO A 128 22.33 -4.39 -19.54
C PRO A 128 22.81 -5.56 -18.67
N ALA A 129 23.23 -6.60 -19.36
CA ALA A 129 23.81 -7.80 -18.79
C ALA A 129 24.83 -7.46 -17.69
N ALA A 130 24.77 -8.23 -16.62
CA ALA A 130 25.83 -8.33 -15.63
C ALA A 130 27.20 -8.48 -16.34
N PRO A 131 28.24 -7.74 -15.92
CA PRO A 131 29.59 -8.24 -16.04
C PRO A 131 29.92 -9.01 -14.76
N ALA A 132 29.91 -10.35 -14.87
CA ALA A 132 30.56 -11.23 -13.92
C ALA A 132 32.04 -11.37 -14.31
N GLN A 133 32.95 -10.54 -13.79
CA GLN A 133 34.43 -10.68 -13.79
C GLN A 133 34.94 -9.75 -12.65
N GLU A 134 35.81 -10.07 -11.69
CA GLU A 134 36.86 -11.09 -11.57
C GLU A 134 37.24 -11.29 -10.08
N ALA A 135 37.91 -12.41 -9.81
CA ALA A 135 38.45 -12.79 -8.51
C ALA A 135 39.55 -11.84 -7.97
N LEU A 136 39.56 -11.70 -6.63
CA LEU A 136 40.65 -11.56 -5.66
C LEU A 136 42.01 -10.91 -6.08
N PRO A 137 42.67 -10.17 -5.17
CA PRO A 137 43.52 -10.92 -4.23
C PRO A 137 43.51 -10.42 -2.78
N GLU A 138 43.72 -11.38 -1.88
CA GLU A 138 44.29 -11.17 -0.56
C GLU A 138 45.55 -10.29 -0.64
N SER A 139 45.69 -9.37 0.30
CA SER A 139 47.02 -8.94 0.76
C SER A 139 46.96 -8.45 2.21
N LYS A 140 47.30 -9.36 3.13
CA LYS A 140 47.93 -9.06 4.42
C LYS A 140 49.32 -8.44 4.14
N PRO A 141 49.79 -7.40 4.85
CA PRO A 141 50.62 -7.55 6.06
C PRO A 141 50.12 -6.65 7.22
N GLU A 142 50.02 -7.15 8.46
CA GLU A 142 51.02 -6.97 9.55
C GLU A 142 51.28 -5.51 9.97
N GLU A 143 50.73 -5.13 11.14
CA GLU A 143 51.49 -4.60 12.29
C GLU A 143 50.82 -5.07 13.59
#